data_AF-A0A8J2LCS5-F1
#
_entry.id   AF-A0A8J2LCS5-F1
#
_cell.length_a   1.000
_cell.length_b   1.000
_cell.length_c   1.000
_cell.angle_alpha   90.00
_cell.angle_beta   90.00
_cell.angle_gamma   90.00
#
_symmetry.space_group_name_H-M   'P 1'
#
loop_
_entity.id
_entity.type
_entity.pdbx_description
1 polymer ?
#
loop_
_entity_poly.entity_id
_entity_poly.type
_entity_poly.pdbx_seq_one_letter_code
_entity_poly.pdbx_strand_id
1 'polypeptide(L)'
;MFLYSEHFAQKGANEVVTCLTWYIQNVVPQDVTTLHVFCDNTFGQNKNRFVLAALQNLANNRFDKVYLKFPIPGHSRMPIDADFGRIALSAKKYESVL
;
A
#
# COMPACT_ATOMS: atom_id res chain seq x y z
N MET A 1 5.62 -7.39 2.64
CA MET A 1 4.31 -7.47 1.97
C MET A 1 3.28 -7.85 3.01
N PHE A 2 2.21 -7.07 3.18
CA PHE A 2 1.09 -7.45 4.04
C PHE A 2 0.06 -8.22 3.21
N LEU A 3 -0.28 -9.42 3.65
CA LEU A 3 -1.29 -10.28 3.03
C LEU A 3 -2.47 -10.40 3.99
N TYR A 4 -3.68 -10.37 3.45
CA TYR A 4 -4.92 -10.58 4.19
C TYR A 4 -5.77 -11.57 3.39
N SER A 5 -6.55 -12.38 4.11
CA SER A 5 -7.51 -13.26 3.48
C SER A 5 -8.74 -12.46 3.09
N GLU A 6 -9.17 -12.60 1.84
CA GLU A 6 -10.39 -11.99 1.31
C GLU A 6 -11.66 -12.50 2.04
N HIS A 7 -11.59 -13.68 2.66
CA HIS A 7 -12.71 -14.30 3.38
C HIS A 7 -13.04 -13.62 4.72
N PHE A 8 -12.06 -12.94 5.33
CA PHE A 8 -12.19 -12.44 6.71
C PHE A 8 -12.09 -10.92 6.85
N ALA A 9 -11.58 -10.21 5.85
CA ALA A 9 -11.32 -8.78 5.95
C ALA A 9 -11.81 -8.03 4.71
N GLN A 10 -12.68 -7.04 4.91
CA GLN A 10 -12.91 -6.01 3.91
C GLN A 10 -11.66 -5.12 3.87
N LYS A 11 -11.03 -4.99 2.70
CA LYS A 11 -9.81 -4.20 2.54
C LYS A 11 -10.17 -2.70 2.48
N GLY A 12 -10.40 -2.11 3.65
CA GLY A 12 -10.73 -0.71 3.80
C GLY A 12 -9.50 0.19 3.92
N ALA A 13 -9.77 1.49 4.02
CA ALA A 13 -8.74 2.50 4.22
C ALA A 13 -8.03 2.35 5.58
N ASN A 14 -8.76 1.92 6.61
CA ASN A 14 -8.24 1.82 7.97
C ASN A 14 -7.21 0.70 8.11
N GLU A 15 -7.45 -0.45 7.48
CA GLU A 15 -6.53 -1.59 7.48
C GLU A 15 -5.20 -1.21 6.82
N VAL A 16 -5.26 -0.44 5.74
CA VAL A 16 -4.07 0.10 5.06
C VAL A 16 -3.30 1.05 5.97
N VAL A 17 -3.99 1.96 6.66
CA VAL A 17 -3.37 2.89 7.63
C VAL A 17 -2.72 2.14 8.79
N THR A 18 -3.37 1.10 9.32
CA THR A 18 -2.82 0.28 10.41
C THR A 18 -1.57 -0.46 9.97
N CYS A 19 -1.59 -1.10 8.80
CA CYS A 19 -0.41 -1.79 8.26
C CYS A 19 0.76 -0.81 8.05
N LEU A 20 0.49 0.36 7.47
CA LEU A 20 1.49 1.39 7.23
C LEU A 20 2.11 1.89 8.54
N THR A 21 1.26 2.22 9.52
CA THR A 21 1.69 2.72 10.83
C THR A 21 2.52 1.68 11.56
N TRP A 22 2.06 0.43 11.59
CA TRP A 22 2.79 -0.66 12.21
C TRP A 22 4.16 -0.86 11.56
N TYR A 23 4.24 -0.84 10.23
CA TYR A 23 5.50 -0.99 9.50
C TYR A 23 6.48 0.13 9.84
N ILE A 24 6.01 1.38 9.86
CA ILE A 24 6.84 2.54 10.18
C ILE A 24 7.36 2.49 11.62
N GLN A 25 6.53 2.04 12.56
CA GLN A 25 6.90 2.00 13.98
C GLN A 25 7.83 0.83 14.33
N ASN A 26 7.67 -0.32 13.67
CA ASN A 26 8.35 -1.55 14.07
C ASN A 26 9.52 -1.94 13.14
N VAL A 27 9.51 -1.48 11.90
CA VAL A 27 10.47 -1.90 10.88
C VAL A 27 11.36 -0.76 10.41
N VAL A 28 10.85 0.48 10.36
CA VAL A 28 11.61 1.62 9.82
C VAL A 28 12.48 2.27 10.90
N PRO A 29 13.83 2.26 10.76
CA PRO A 29 14.75 2.88 11.71
C PRO A 29 14.52 4.39 11.87
N GLN A 30 14.76 4.92 13.07
CA GLN A 30 14.50 6.33 13.41
C GLN A 30 15.34 7.33 12.63
N ASP A 31 16.52 6.93 12.17
CA ASP A 31 17.43 7.73 11.34
C ASP A 31 16.95 7.90 9.89
N VAL A 32 15.96 7.13 9.45
CA VAL A 32 15.31 7.36 8.15
C VAL A 32 14.40 8.58 8.25
N THR A 33 14.74 9.64 7.51
CA THR A 33 14.02 10.93 7.55
C THR A 33 13.12 11.17 6.34
N THR A 34 13.29 10.42 5.26
CA THR A 34 12.55 10.63 4.00
C THR A 34 11.72 9.40 3.63
N LEU A 35 10.43 9.61 3.41
CA LEU A 35 9.49 8.59 2.96
C LEU A 35 9.09 8.83 1.50
N HIS A 36 9.24 7.82 0.66
CA HIS A 36 8.71 7.81 -0.70
C HIS A 36 7.52 6.85 -0.78
N VAL A 37 6.35 7.39 -1.12
CA VAL A 37 5.10 6.63 -1.27
C VAL A 37 4.69 6.64 -2.73
N PHE A 38 4.53 5.45 -3.30
CA PHE A 38 3.92 5.28 -4.62
C PHE A 38 2.43 5.03 -4.46
N CYS A 39 1.64 5.97 -4.96
CA CYS A 39 0.20 6.00 -4.82
C CYS A 39 -0.45 5.64 -6.15
N ASP A 40 -1.03 4.44 -6.23
CA ASP A 40 -1.91 4.09 -7.34
C ASP A 40 -3.35 4.51 -7.01
N ASN A 41 -4.00 5.16 -7.98
CA ASN A 41 -5.41 5.57 -7.93
C ASN A 41 -5.89 6.34 -6.68
N THR A 42 -5.04 7.15 -6.05
CA THR A 42 -5.41 7.82 -4.78
C THR A 42 -6.08 9.19 -4.98
N PHE A 43 -5.86 9.88 -6.11
CA PHE A 43 -6.27 11.29 -6.29
C PHE A 43 -7.54 11.48 -7.16
N GLY A 44 -7.82 10.60 -8.14
CA GLY A 44 -8.90 10.80 -9.12
C GLY A 44 -10.30 10.36 -8.68
N GLN A 45 -10.43 9.54 -7.62
CA GLN A 45 -11.72 9.03 -7.13
C GLN A 45 -11.94 9.24 -5.62
N ASN A 46 -11.13 10.05 -4.93
CA ASN A 46 -11.30 10.37 -3.50
C ASN A 46 -11.45 9.14 -2.57
N LYS A 47 -11.03 7.95 -3.01
CA LYS A 47 -11.33 6.68 -2.35
C LYS A 47 -10.54 6.46 -1.06
N ASN A 48 -9.47 7.24 -0.82
CA ASN A 48 -8.59 6.98 0.33
C ASN A 48 -8.06 8.23 1.05
N ARG A 49 -8.96 9.18 1.36
CA ARG A 49 -8.65 10.38 2.17
C ARG A 49 -7.99 10.07 3.52
N PHE A 50 -8.31 8.92 4.11
CA PHE A 50 -7.77 8.51 5.41
C PHE A 50 -6.28 8.17 5.31
N VAL A 51 -5.85 7.51 4.24
CA VAL A 51 -4.42 7.25 3.99
C VAL A 51 -3.67 8.57 3.75
N LEU A 52 -4.24 9.52 3.01
CA LEU A 52 -3.62 10.85 2.84
C LEU A 52 -3.47 11.58 4.18
N ALA A 53 -4.51 11.56 5.03
CA ALA A 53 -4.44 12.16 6.37
C ALA A 53 -3.38 11.47 7.26
N ALA A 54 -3.26 10.14 7.19
CA ALA A 54 -2.22 9.41 7.90
C ALA A 54 -0.82 9.79 7.41
N LEU A 55 -0.61 9.91 6.09
CA LEU A 55 0.65 10.33 5.50
C LEU A 55 1.03 11.76 5.89
N GLN A 56 0.05 12.65 5.96
CA GLN A 56 0.26 14.01 6.47
C GLN A 56 0.67 14.01 7.94
N ASN A 57 0.04 13.17 8.78
CA ASN A 57 0.44 13.04 10.18
C ASN A 57 1.90 12.55 10.32
N LEU A 58 2.31 11.60 9.49
CA LEU A 58 3.68 11.09 9.46
C LEU A 58 4.69 12.15 8.99
N ALA A 59 4.32 13.00 8.04
CA ALA A 59 5.14 14.13 7.61
C ALA A 59 5.34 15.19 8.70
N ASN A 60 4.39 15.32 9.64
CA ASN A 60 4.49 16.29 10.71
C ASN A 60 5.25 15.77 11.94
N ASN A 61 5.24 14.45 12.16
CA ASN A 61 5.70 13.87 13.43
C ASN A 61 6.86 12.88 13.30
N ARG A 62 7.15 12.35 12.11
CA ARG A 62 8.10 11.23 11.94
C ARG A 62 9.13 11.43 10.84
N PHE A 63 8.78 12.06 9.72
CA PHE A 63 9.65 12.23 8.57
C PHE A 63 9.78 13.70 8.22
N ASP A 64 10.99 14.15 7.89
CA ASP A 64 11.23 15.52 7.40
C ASP A 64 10.56 15.74 6.04
N LYS A 65 10.49 14.68 5.21
CA LYS A 65 9.94 14.74 3.86
C LYS A 65 9.13 13.49 3.53
N VAL A 66 7.92 13.69 3.02
CA VAL A 66 7.08 12.63 2.47
C VAL A 66 6.75 12.95 1.02
N TYR A 67 7.26 12.14 0.10
CA TYR A 67 7.02 12.29 -1.33
C TYR A 67 5.91 11.34 -1.79
N LEU A 68 4.84 11.90 -2.34
CA LEU A 68 3.79 11.13 -3.01
C LEU A 68 4.09 11.08 -4.52
N LYS A 69 4.34 9.89 -5.05
CA LYS A 69 4.57 9.65 -6.47
C LYS A 69 3.36 8.96 -7.06
N PHE A 70 2.85 9.50 -8.16
CA PHE A 70 1.72 8.94 -8.88
C PHE A 70 2.19 8.39 -10.23
N PRO A 71 1.65 7.25 -10.69
CA PRO A 71 1.99 6.72 -12.00
C PRO A 71 1.53 7.67 -13.11
N ILE A 72 2.39 7.81 -14.12
CA ILE A 72 2.05 8.54 -15.35
C ILE A 72 1.03 7.70 -16.14
N PRO A 73 0.01 8.31 -16.76
CA PRO A 73 -0.90 7.58 -17.64
C PRO A 73 -0.14 6.73 -18.68
N GLY A 74 -0.51 5.45 -18.80
CA GLY A 74 0.18 4.48 -19.67
C GLY A 74 1.28 3.66 -18.99
N HIS A 75 1.72 4.05 -17.78
CA HIS A 75 2.68 3.33 -16.95
C HIS A 75 2.11 2.96 -15.58
N SER A 76 0.83 2.53 -15.56
CA SER A 76 0.11 2.21 -14.34
C SER A 76 0.44 0.84 -13.75
N ARG A 77 1.11 -0.04 -14.49
CA ARG A 77 1.50 -1.37 -14.00
C ARG A 77 2.66 -1.23 -13.01
N MET A 78 2.37 -1.50 -11.75
CA MET A 78 3.38 -1.55 -10.70
C MET A 78 3.96 -2.97 -10.60
N PRO A 79 5.21 -3.14 -10.14
CA PRO A 79 5.80 -4.46 -9.91
C PRO A 79 4.94 -5.36 -9.02
N ILE A 80 4.21 -4.76 -8.06
CA ILE A 80 3.33 -5.48 -7.15
C ILE A 80 2.14 -6.14 -7.88
N ASP A 81 1.70 -5.59 -9.01
CA ASP A 81 0.63 -6.20 -9.83
C ASP A 81 1.11 -7.52 -10.45
N ALA A 82 2.40 -7.62 -10.76
CA ALA A 82 2.99 -8.86 -11.27
C ALA A 82 3.01 -9.95 -10.19
N ASP A 83 3.32 -9.59 -8.95
CA ASP A 83 3.32 -10.54 -7.82
C ASP A 83 1.90 -11.01 -7.49
N PHE A 84 0.92 -10.10 -7.42
CA PHE A 84 -0.49 -10.47 -7.26
C PHE A 84 -0.98 -11.34 -8.43
N GLY A 85 -0.56 -11.04 -9.66
CA GLY A 85 -0.86 -11.87 -10.83
C GLY A 85 -0.31 -13.29 -10.71
N ARG A 86 0.92 -13.46 -10.21
CA ARG A 86 1.51 -14.79 -9.95
C ARG A 86 0.79 -15.55 -8.85
N ILE A 87 0.37 -14.86 -7.78
CA ILE A 87 -0.43 -15.46 -6.70
C ILE A 87 -1.77 -15.94 -7.25
N ALA A 88 -2.46 -15.11 -8.04
CA ALA A 88 -3.74 -15.46 -8.65
C ALA A 88 -3.61 -16.65 -9.62
N LEU A 89 -2.57 -16.69 -10.46
CA LEU A 89 -2.28 -17.82 -11.34
C LEU A 89 -2.02 -19.11 -10.55
N SER A 90 -1.25 -19.01 -9.46
CA SER A 90 -0.97 -20.15 -8.59
C SER A 90 -2.26 -20.66 -7.94
N ALA A 91 -3.10 -19.78 -7.41
CA ALA A 91 -4.39 -20.14 -6.83
C ALA A 91 -5.29 -20.88 -7.83
N LYS A 92 -5.39 -20.37 -9.07
CA LYS A 92 -6.17 -21.01 -10.15
C LYS A 92 -5.66 -22.41 -10.51
N LYS A 93 -4.34 -22.62 -10.47
CA LYS A 93 -3.74 -23.94 -10.68
C LYS A 93 -4.12 -24.91 -9.56
N TYR A 94 -4.12 -24.47 -8.31
CA TYR A 94 -4.57 -25.31 -7.19
C TYR A 94 -6.05 -25.68 -7.31
N GLU A 95 -6.93 -24.74 -7.70
CA GLU A 95 -8.35 -25.04 -7.94
C GLU A 95 -8.58 -26.06 -9.06
N SER A 96 -7.73 -26.06 -10.11
CA SER A 96 -7.87 -27.00 -11.22
C SER A 96 -7.40 -28.44 -10.93
N VAL A 97 -6.73 -28.66 -9.80
CA VAL A 97 -6.19 -29.97 -9.39
C VAL A 97 -7.05 -30.62 -8.30
N LEU A 98 -8.00 -29.86 -7.73
CA LEU A 98 -9.08 -30.34 -6.87
C LEU A 98 -10.30 -30.73 -7.72
#